data_AF-A0A271LM57-F1
#
_entry.id   AF-A0A271LM57-F1
#
_cell.length_a   1.000
_cell.length_b   1.000
_cell.length_c   1.000
_cell.angle_alpha   90.00
_cell.angle_beta   90.00
_cell.angle_gamma   90.00
#
_symmetry.space_group_name_H-M   'P 1'
#
loop_
_entity.id
_entity.type
_entity.pdbx_description
1 polymer ?
#
loop_
_entity_poly.entity_id
_entity_poly.type
_entity_poly.pdbx_seq_one_letter_code
_entity_poly.pdbx_strand_id
1 'polypeptide(L)'
;MRLKFVEPLMPTLVDKPPEGGDWIHEVKFDGYCSQIIIDEAGTRIFTRNGMDWTAKYPDLVETAKGLVVESAIIDGEIIVPNEAGLADFAALRRAITRRQHDLYFVAFDLLQRTRSVLSPFRSPEPRR
;
A
#
# COMPACT_ATOMS: atom_id res chain seq x y z
N MET A 1 -3.50 19.27 -7.02
CA MET A 1 -2.15 19.08 -7.60
C MET A 1 -1.99 17.62 -8.02
N ARG A 2 -1.42 17.34 -9.19
CA ARG A 2 -1.20 15.96 -9.68
C ARG A 2 0.12 15.38 -9.19
N LEU A 3 0.05 14.41 -8.31
CA LEU A 3 1.16 13.61 -7.82
C LEU A 3 1.63 12.61 -8.89
N LYS A 4 2.94 12.38 -8.88
CA LYS A 4 3.65 11.51 -9.81
C LYS A 4 4.24 10.33 -9.06
N PHE A 5 4.43 9.24 -9.79
CA PHE A 5 5.16 8.07 -9.33
C PHE A 5 6.56 8.48 -8.85
N VAL A 6 6.95 7.95 -7.70
CA VAL A 6 8.28 8.08 -7.12
C VAL A 6 8.94 6.72 -7.23
N GLU A 7 10.14 6.68 -7.81
CA GLU A 7 10.90 5.44 -7.96
C GLU A 7 11.20 4.84 -6.57
N PRO A 8 10.77 3.59 -6.28
CA PRO A 8 10.95 2.99 -4.97
C PRO A 8 12.42 2.74 -4.63
N LEU A 9 12.75 2.86 -3.35
CA LEU A 9 14.06 2.45 -2.85
C LEU A 9 14.20 0.93 -2.94
N MET A 10 15.33 0.47 -3.48
CA MET A 10 15.62 -0.94 -3.61
C MET A 10 16.47 -1.43 -2.44
N PRO A 11 16.06 -2.52 -1.76
CA PRO A 11 16.87 -3.09 -0.70
C PRO A 11 18.20 -3.61 -1.28
N THR A 12 19.28 -3.38 -0.55
CA THR A 12 20.58 -3.98 -0.86
C THR A 12 20.58 -5.40 -0.31
N LEU A 13 20.89 -6.38 -1.17
CA LEU A 13 21.03 -7.77 -0.73
C LEU A 13 22.28 -7.91 0.13
N VAL A 14 22.09 -8.40 1.36
CA VAL A 14 23.15 -8.64 2.33
C VAL A 14 22.96 -10.03 2.95
N ASP A 15 24.06 -10.65 3.40
CA ASP A 15 24.02 -12.01 3.97
C ASP A 15 23.35 -12.05 5.35
N LYS A 16 23.40 -10.94 6.10
CA LYS A 16 22.81 -10.82 7.43
C LYS A 16 22.14 -9.45 7.58
N PRO A 17 20.97 -9.38 8.26
CA PRO A 17 20.36 -8.11 8.60
C PRO A 17 21.35 -7.23 9.39
N PRO A 18 21.41 -5.92 9.13
CA PRO A 18 22.22 -5.03 9.94
C PRO A 18 21.74 -5.00 11.40
N GLU A 19 22.69 -4.84 12.31
CA GLU A 19 22.48 -4.81 13.76
C GLU A 19 22.61 -3.38 14.29
N GLY A 20 22.03 -3.12 15.47
CA GLY A 20 22.12 -1.82 16.16
C GLY A 20 20.77 -1.12 16.32
N GLY A 21 20.72 -0.13 17.22
CA GLY A 21 19.49 0.58 17.59
C GLY A 21 18.93 1.52 16.52
N ASP A 22 19.70 1.79 15.46
CA ASP A 22 19.27 2.63 14.33
C ASP A 22 18.48 1.85 13.28
N TRP A 23 18.30 0.53 13.46
CA TRP A 23 17.61 -0.35 12.52
C TRP A 23 16.27 -0.81 13.07
N ILE A 24 15.26 -0.75 12.21
CA ILE A 24 13.95 -1.38 12.41
C ILE A 24 13.86 -2.53 11.41
N HIS A 25 13.38 -3.69 11.87
CA HIS A 25 13.17 -4.87 11.01
C HIS A 25 11.69 -5.08 10.76
N GLU A 26 11.33 -5.21 9.49
CA GLU A 26 9.97 -5.50 9.05
C GLU A 26 9.90 -6.85 8.35
N VAL A 27 8.71 -7.45 8.33
CA VAL A 27 8.48 -8.71 7.61
C VAL A 27 8.58 -8.42 6.11
N LYS A 28 9.53 -9.08 5.44
CA LYS A 28 9.57 -9.08 3.98
C LYS A 28 8.46 -9.97 3.44
N PHE A 29 7.45 -9.37 2.84
CA PHE A 29 6.44 -10.11 2.09
C PHE A 29 6.93 -10.43 0.66
N ASP A 30 6.50 -11.58 0.13
CA ASP A 30 6.73 -11.97 -1.26
C ASP A 30 5.47 -11.69 -2.08
N GLY A 31 5.42 -10.54 -2.75
CA GLY A 31 4.27 -10.11 -3.53
C GLY A 31 4.63 -9.24 -4.73
N TYR A 32 3.77 -8.27 -5.02
CA TYR A 32 4.05 -7.22 -6.01
C TYR A 32 4.21 -5.87 -5.31
N CYS A 33 5.45 -5.42 -5.18
CA CYS A 33 5.77 -4.05 -4.78
C CYS A 33 5.04 -3.05 -5.67
N SER A 34 4.23 -2.21 -5.03
CA SER A 34 3.27 -1.32 -5.66
C SER A 34 3.17 0.00 -4.89
N GLN A 35 2.91 1.08 -5.62
CA GLN A 35 2.72 2.42 -5.07
C GLN A 35 1.29 2.88 -5.30
N ILE A 36 0.58 3.22 -4.23
CA ILE A 36 -0.75 3.84 -4.29
C ILE A 36 -0.56 5.36 -4.28
N ILE A 37 -1.13 6.04 -5.27
CA ILE A 37 -1.17 7.50 -5.36
C ILE A 37 -2.62 7.96 -5.28
N ILE A 38 -2.89 8.87 -4.36
CA ILE A 38 -4.20 9.50 -4.17
C ILE A 38 -4.02 11.00 -4.35
N ASP A 39 -4.79 11.60 -5.23
CA ASP A 39 -4.87 13.06 -5.41
C ASP A 39 -6.18 13.46 -6.14
N GLU A 40 -6.26 14.71 -6.59
CA GLU A 40 -7.40 15.24 -7.35
C GLU A 40 -7.71 14.47 -8.65
N ALA A 41 -6.75 13.74 -9.22
CA ALA A 41 -6.97 12.90 -10.41
C ALA A 41 -7.52 11.51 -10.04
N GLY A 42 -7.72 11.23 -8.75
CA GLY A 42 -8.22 9.98 -8.22
C GLY A 42 -7.11 9.04 -7.75
N THR A 43 -7.52 7.83 -7.35
CA THR A 43 -6.63 6.79 -6.84
C THR A 43 -6.03 5.98 -7.98
N ARG A 44 -4.71 5.87 -8.01
CA ARG A 44 -3.94 5.13 -9.02
C ARG A 44 -2.97 4.18 -8.34
N ILE A 45 -2.74 3.02 -8.94
CA ILE A 45 -1.81 2.01 -8.41
C ILE A 45 -0.77 1.69 -9.47
N PHE A 46 0.50 1.90 -9.12
CA PHE A 46 1.64 1.65 -9.99
C PHE A 46 2.42 0.44 -9.51
N THR A 47 2.92 -0.36 -10.43
CA THR A 47 3.96 -1.35 -10.12
C THR A 47 5.27 -0.67 -9.75
N ARG A 48 6.19 -1.42 -9.13
CA ARG A 48 7.57 -0.98 -8.86
C ARG A 48 8.30 -0.33 -10.05
N ASN A 49 7.96 -0.68 -11.29
CA ASN A 49 8.60 -0.14 -12.48
C ASN A 49 7.79 1.01 -13.12
N GLY A 50 6.83 1.59 -12.40
CA GLY A 50 6.04 2.73 -12.86
C GLY A 50 4.92 2.40 -13.86
N MET A 51 4.62 1.12 -14.12
CA MET A 51 3.47 0.75 -14.95
C MET A 51 2.17 0.98 -14.19
N ASP A 52 1.23 1.70 -14.80
CA ASP A 52 -0.12 1.92 -14.24
C ASP A 52 -0.95 0.63 -14.32
N TRP A 53 -1.23 0.05 -13.16
CA TRP A 53 -2.03 -1.16 -12.98
C TRP A 53 -3.35 -0.88 -12.26
N THR A 54 -3.80 0.38 -12.24
CA THR A 54 -5.05 0.80 -11.58
C THR A 54 -6.24 -0.07 -12.01
N ALA A 55 -6.39 -0.34 -13.31
CA ALA A 55 -7.48 -1.16 -13.84
C ALA A 55 -7.39 -2.66 -13.45
N LYS A 56 -6.23 -3.14 -13.00
CA LYS A 56 -6.05 -4.51 -12.51
C LYS A 56 -6.41 -4.68 -11.04
N TYR A 57 -6.64 -3.58 -10.33
CA TYR A 57 -6.83 -3.56 -8.89
C TYR A 57 -8.06 -2.73 -8.44
N PRO A 58 -9.24 -2.92 -9.04
CA PRO A 58 -10.42 -2.10 -8.74
C PRO A 58 -10.81 -2.14 -7.25
N ASP A 59 -10.75 -3.31 -6.60
CA ASP A 59 -11.12 -3.45 -5.18
C ASP A 59 -10.16 -2.70 -4.25
N LEU A 60 -8.85 -2.74 -4.54
CA LEU A 60 -7.84 -1.97 -3.80
C LEU A 60 -7.99 -0.46 -4.05
N VAL A 61 -8.33 -0.06 -5.28
CA VAL A 61 -8.62 1.33 -5.63
C VAL A 61 -9.81 1.84 -4.82
N GLU A 62 -10.91 1.09 -4.75
CA GLU A 62 -12.07 1.48 -3.94
C GLU A 62 -11.74 1.51 -2.44
N THR A 63 -10.99 0.52 -1.95
CA THR A 63 -10.57 0.49 -0.54
C THR A 63 -9.72 1.72 -0.19
N ALA A 64 -8.77 2.08 -1.05
CA ALA A 64 -7.89 3.23 -0.84
C ALA A 64 -8.63 4.58 -0.90
N LYS A 65 -9.76 4.70 -1.62
CA LYS A 65 -10.63 5.89 -1.56
C LYS A 65 -11.25 6.12 -0.17
N GLY A 66 -11.32 5.09 0.66
CA GLY A 66 -11.75 5.21 2.06
C GLY A 66 -10.75 5.94 2.96
N LEU A 67 -9.52 6.18 2.50
CA LEU A 67 -8.52 6.93 3.26
C LEU A 67 -8.88 8.42 3.29
N VAL A 68 -8.98 8.96 4.51
CA VAL A 68 -9.33 10.36 4.75
C VAL A 68 -8.10 11.26 4.58
N VAL A 69 -7.72 11.51 3.32
CA VAL A 69 -6.56 12.32 2.90
C VAL A 69 -6.92 13.16 1.68
N GLU A 70 -6.29 14.34 1.53
CA GLU A 70 -6.40 15.14 0.30
C GLU A 70 -5.50 14.58 -0.80
N SER A 71 -4.29 14.18 -0.41
CA SER A 71 -3.38 13.47 -1.30
C SER A 71 -2.41 12.60 -0.52
N ALA A 72 -1.92 11.52 -1.14
CA ALA A 72 -0.93 10.62 -0.56
C ALA A 72 -0.14 9.86 -1.63
N ILE A 73 1.09 9.48 -1.29
CA ILE A 73 1.90 8.47 -1.99
C ILE A 73 2.30 7.43 -0.95
N ILE A 74 1.87 6.18 -1.15
CA ILE A 74 2.02 5.09 -0.19
C ILE A 74 2.72 3.94 -0.91
N ASP A 75 3.85 3.49 -0.38
CA ASP A 75 4.52 2.28 -0.85
C ASP A 75 4.09 1.07 -0.02
N GLY A 76 3.95 -0.06 -0.71
CA GLY A 76 3.54 -1.29 -0.09
C GLY A 76 3.71 -2.50 -0.98
N GLU A 77 3.30 -3.65 -0.44
CA GLU A 77 3.32 -4.93 -1.14
C GLU A 77 1.89 -5.42 -1.34
N ILE A 78 1.54 -5.76 -2.58
CA ILE A 78 0.28 -6.47 -2.85
C ILE A 78 0.51 -7.97 -2.66
N ILE A 79 -0.27 -8.59 -1.78
CA ILE A 79 -0.16 -10.00 -1.42
C ILE A 79 -1.52 -10.72 -1.50
N VAL A 80 -1.48 -12.04 -1.44
CA VAL A 80 -2.61 -12.88 -1.03
C VAL A 80 -2.14 -13.66 0.20
N PRO A 81 -2.70 -13.45 1.39
CA PRO A 81 -2.35 -14.22 2.57
C PRO A 81 -2.94 -15.64 2.48
N ASN A 82 -2.20 -16.63 2.97
CA ASN A 82 -2.73 -17.97 3.24
C ASN A 82 -3.44 -18.01 4.61
N GLU A 83 -3.94 -19.17 5.01
CA GLU A 83 -4.65 -19.35 6.29
C GLU A 83 -3.81 -19.02 7.53
N ALA A 84 -2.48 -19.06 7.41
CA ALA A 84 -1.54 -18.68 8.47
C ALA A 84 -1.15 -17.18 8.43
N GLY A 85 -1.72 -16.40 7.51
CA GLY A 85 -1.41 -14.98 7.32
C GLY A 85 -0.11 -14.70 6.54
N LEU A 86 0.55 -15.73 6.00
CA LEU A 86 1.78 -15.58 5.21
C LEU A 86 1.43 -15.33 3.74
N ALA A 87 2.26 -14.55 3.04
CA ALA A 87 2.06 -14.30 1.61
C ALA A 87 2.19 -15.60 0.79
N ASP A 88 1.17 -15.90 -0.02
CA ASP A 88 1.18 -16.96 -1.03
C ASP A 88 1.34 -16.34 -2.43
N PHE A 89 2.58 -16.31 -2.90
CA PHE A 89 2.93 -15.75 -4.21
C PHE A 89 2.28 -16.50 -5.38
N ALA A 90 2.06 -17.82 -5.25
CA ALA A 90 1.40 -18.60 -6.28
C ALA A 90 -0.10 -18.25 -6.35
N ALA A 91 -0.75 -18.03 -5.20
CA ALA A 91 -2.12 -17.53 -5.13
C ALA A 91 -2.24 -16.12 -5.69
N LEU A 92 -1.31 -15.22 -5.38
CA LEU A 92 -1.26 -13.87 -5.92
C LEU A 92 -1.27 -13.84 -7.46
N ARG A 93 -0.40 -14.65 -8.09
CA ARG A 93 -0.34 -14.75 -9.56
C ARG A 93 -1.66 -15.20 -10.18
N ARG A 94 -2.45 -16.03 -9.48
CA ARG A 94 -3.79 -16.48 -9.92
C ARG A 94 -4.83 -15.39 -9.67
N ALA A 95 -4.79 -14.75 -8.52
CA ALA A 95 -5.78 -13.78 -8.05
C ALA A 95 -5.81 -12.51 -8.90
N ILE A 96 -4.64 -12.01 -9.34
CA ILE A 96 -4.54 -10.74 -10.08
C ILE A 96 -5.37 -10.68 -11.37
N THR A 97 -5.76 -11.82 -11.93
CA THR A 97 -6.58 -11.90 -13.15
C THR A 97 -8.03 -12.34 -12.91
N ARG A 98 -8.34 -12.94 -11.76
CA ARG A 98 -9.61 -13.69 -11.56
C ARG A 98 -10.26 -13.54 -10.18
N ARG A 99 -9.52 -13.12 -9.15
CA ARG A 99 -9.99 -13.02 -7.76
C ARG A 99 -9.39 -11.79 -7.08
N GLN A 100 -9.71 -10.61 -7.60
CA GLN A 100 -9.13 -9.34 -7.12
C GLN A 100 -9.50 -9.01 -5.67
N HIS A 101 -10.61 -9.55 -5.15
CA HIS A 101 -11.06 -9.42 -3.77
C HIS A 101 -10.16 -10.15 -2.75
N ASP A 102 -9.30 -11.06 -3.19
CA ASP A 102 -8.32 -11.74 -2.32
C ASP A 102 -7.05 -10.91 -2.09
N LEU A 103 -6.92 -9.77 -2.77
CA LEU A 103 -5.71 -8.96 -2.74
C LEU A 103 -5.68 -8.05 -1.51
N TYR A 104 -4.56 -8.07 -0.82
CA TYR A 104 -4.26 -7.18 0.31
C TYR A 104 -3.11 -6.26 -0.08
N PHE A 105 -3.20 -5.00 0.32
CA PHE A 105 -2.09 -4.05 0.23
C PHE A 105 -1.50 -3.85 1.62
N VAL A 106 -0.26 -4.28 1.80
CA VAL A 106 0.49 -4.10 3.05
C VAL A 106 1.42 -2.90 2.89
N ALA A 107 1.05 -1.77 3.49
CA ALA A 107 1.83 -0.53 3.44
C ALA A 107 3.06 -0.62 4.35
N PHE A 108 4.21 -0.15 3.86
CA PHE A 108 5.44 -0.03 4.66
C PHE A 108 6.06 1.37 4.61
N ASP A 109 5.68 2.23 3.64
CA ASP A 109 6.17 3.61 3.60
C ASP A 109 5.07 4.61 3.19
N LEU A 110 5.19 5.84 3.68
CA LEU A 110 4.34 6.99 3.36
C LEU A 110 5.24 8.14 2.88
N LEU A 111 5.47 8.20 1.57
CA LEU A 111 6.40 9.15 0.95
C LEU A 111 5.86 10.59 0.96
N GLN A 112 4.55 10.76 0.83
CA GLN A 112 3.90 12.05 0.87
C GLN A 112 2.49 11.93 1.41
N ARG A 113 2.02 12.93 2.17
CA ARG A 113 0.61 13.07 2.53
C ARG A 113 0.21 14.51 2.81
N THR A 114 -0.93 14.92 2.24
CA THR A 114 -1.68 16.10 2.69
C THR A 114 -2.92 15.63 3.44
N ARG A 115 -3.04 16.06 4.69
CA ARG A 115 -4.18 15.70 5.54
C ARG A 115 -5.36 16.59 5.18
N SER A 116 -6.54 16.00 5.04
CA SER A 116 -7.76 16.81 4.98
C SER A 116 -7.95 17.55 6.29
N VAL A 117 -8.35 18.82 6.20
CA VAL A 117 -8.82 19.56 7.37
C VAL A 117 -10.16 18.96 7.79
N LEU A 118 -10.10 17.92 8.62
CA LEU A 118 -11.27 17.48 9.36
C LEU A 118 -11.64 18.59 10.33
N SER A 119 -12.90 19.04 10.32
CA SER A 119 -13.45 19.73 11.49
C SER A 119 -13.18 18.85 12.72
N PRO A 120 -12.93 19.45 13.91
CA PRO A 120 -12.45 18.69 15.05
C PRO A 120 -13.36 17.49 15.30
N PHE A 121 -12.77 16.31 15.28
CA PHE A 121 -13.41 15.04 15.60
C PHE A 121 -14.07 15.20 16.97
N ARG A 122 -15.39 15.45 16.97
CA ARG A 122 -16.18 15.45 18.20
C ARG A 122 -16.23 13.99 18.63
N SER A 123 -15.53 13.67 19.70
CA SER A 123 -15.72 12.41 20.41
C SER A 123 -17.23 12.22 20.63
N PRO A 124 -17.83 11.08 20.27
CA PRO A 124 -19.19 10.80 20.74
C PRO A 124 -19.12 10.77 22.26
N GLU A 125 -19.95 11.60 22.92
CA GLU A 125 -20.08 11.57 24.38
C GLU A 125 -20.34 10.13 24.83
N PRO A 126 -19.79 9.70 25.98
CA PRO A 126 -20.07 8.39 26.51
C PRO A 126 -21.57 8.29 26.75
N ARG A 127 -22.22 7.36 26.04
CA ARG A 127 -23.60 6.96 26.35
C ARG A 127 -23.62 6.47 27.80
N ARG A 128 -24.43 7.13 28.63
CA ARG A 128 -24.81 6.66 29.96
C ARG A 128 -25.59 5.35 29.86
#